data_AF-A0A357T6D6-F1
#
_entry.id   AF-A0A357T6D6-F1
#
_cell.length_a   1.000
_cell.length_b   1.000
_cell.length_c   1.000
_cell.angle_alpha   90.00
_cell.angle_beta   90.00
_cell.angle_gamma   90.00
#
_symmetry.space_group_name_H-M   'P 1'
#
loop_
_entity.id
_entity.type
_entity.pdbx_description
1 polymer ?
#
loop_
_entity_poly.entity_id
_entity_poly.type
_entity_poly.pdbx_seq_one_letter_code
_entity_poly.pdbx_strand_id
1 'polypeptide(L)' 'KYPGGLKETPYREVLAKKPELAFTEAVRRMLPKGVLGRAQAKKLKVYRGENHPHEAQNPEVLELKY' A
#
# COMPACT_ATOMS: atom_id res chain seq x y z
N LYS A 1 3.23 -12.89 23.05
CA LYS A 1 2.01 -13.21 22.26
C LYS A 1 1.07 -13.93 23.22
N TYR A 2 -0.07 -13.35 23.57
CA TYR A 2 -1.00 -13.91 24.56
C TYR A 2 -2.13 -14.71 23.86
N PRO A 3 -2.63 -15.80 24.44
CA PRO A 3 -3.82 -16.47 23.91
C PRO A 3 -5.00 -15.47 23.89
N GLY A 4 -5.69 -15.36 22.75
CA GLY A 4 -6.81 -14.42 22.55
C GLY A 4 -6.46 -13.02 22.01
N GLY A 5 -5.19 -12.73 21.68
CA GLY A 5 -4.77 -11.41 21.19
C GLY A 5 -5.11 -11.07 19.73
N LEU A 6 -6.21 -11.58 19.18
CA LEU A 6 -6.64 -11.25 17.81
C LEU A 6 -7.05 -9.77 17.76
N LYS A 7 -6.56 -9.05 16.76
CA LYS A 7 -6.97 -7.67 16.48
C LYS A 7 -7.59 -7.62 15.10
N GLU A 8 -8.86 -7.31 15.05
CA GLU A 8 -9.59 -7.07 13.81
C GLU A 8 -9.86 -5.58 13.67
N THR A 9 -9.85 -5.08 12.45
CA THR A 9 -10.20 -3.69 12.16
C THR A 9 -11.01 -3.69 10.89
N PRO A 10 -12.23 -3.10 10.89
CA PRO A 10 -13.07 -3.10 9.71
C PRO A 10 -12.42 -2.26 8.60
N TYR A 11 -12.58 -2.70 7.36
CA TYR A 11 -11.96 -2.07 6.20
C TYR A 11 -12.31 -0.58 6.08
N ARG A 12 -13.55 -0.21 6.42
CA ARG A 12 -14.02 1.19 6.43
C ARG A 12 -13.20 2.07 7.37
N GLU A 13 -12.82 1.56 8.53
CA GLU A 13 -11.97 2.30 9.47
C GLU A 13 -10.54 2.44 8.96
N VAL A 14 -10.01 1.40 8.29
CA VAL A 14 -8.67 1.47 7.67
C VAL A 14 -8.66 2.55 6.60
N LEU A 15 -9.66 2.58 5.71
CA LEU A 15 -9.77 3.62 4.69
C LEU A 15 -9.90 5.04 5.29
N ALA A 16 -10.62 5.20 6.40
CA ALA A 16 -10.77 6.49 7.04
C ALA A 16 -9.48 6.97 7.74
N LYS A 17 -8.77 6.06 8.43
CA LYS A 17 -7.61 6.40 9.26
C LYS A 17 -6.29 6.34 8.51
N LYS A 18 -6.09 5.32 7.67
CA LYS A 18 -4.83 4.96 6.99
C LYS A 18 -5.13 4.30 5.63
N PRO A 19 -5.69 5.04 4.66
CA PRO A 19 -6.03 4.49 3.35
C PRO A 19 -4.82 3.89 2.62
N GLU A 20 -3.61 4.40 2.86
CA GLU A 20 -2.37 3.92 2.25
C GLU A 20 -2.08 2.46 2.61
N LEU A 21 -2.47 2.04 3.83
CA LEU A 21 -2.29 0.67 4.29
C LEU A 21 -3.16 -0.31 3.49
N ALA A 22 -4.39 0.08 3.15
CA ALA A 22 -5.31 -0.77 2.38
C ALA A 22 -4.72 -1.12 1.01
N PHE A 23 -4.27 -0.11 0.26
CA PHE A 23 -3.65 -0.31 -1.05
C PHE A 23 -2.32 -1.06 -0.96
N THR A 24 -1.47 -0.69 0.00
CA THR A 24 -0.16 -1.34 0.18
C THR A 24 -0.33 -2.84 0.51
N GLU A 25 -1.28 -3.18 1.38
CA GLU A 25 -1.59 -4.58 1.72
C GLU A 25 -2.20 -5.35 0.55
N ALA A 26 -3.09 -4.73 -0.24
CA ALA A 26 -3.66 -5.35 -1.43
C ALA A 26 -2.56 -5.72 -2.44
N VAL A 27 -1.70 -4.75 -2.81
CA VAL A 27 -0.60 -4.98 -3.77
C VAL A 27 0.40 -5.97 -3.21
N ARG A 28 0.78 -5.88 -1.93
CA ARG A 28 1.69 -6.82 -1.28
C ARG A 28 1.20 -8.27 -1.38
N ARG A 29 -0.11 -8.50 -1.31
CA ARG A 29 -0.72 -9.83 -1.42
C ARG A 29 -0.80 -10.34 -2.86
N MET A 30 -0.73 -9.46 -3.86
CA MET A 30 -0.66 -9.81 -5.28
C MET A 30 0.76 -10.16 -5.75
N LEU A 31 1.79 -9.80 -4.97
CA LEU A 31 3.19 -10.07 -5.28
C LEU A 31 3.64 -11.48 -4.86
N PRO A 32 4.69 -12.05 -5.50
CA PRO A 32 5.24 -13.35 -5.12
C PRO A 32 5.77 -13.34 -3.69
N LYS A 33 5.49 -14.40 -2.92
CA LYS A 33 5.96 -14.52 -1.54
C LYS A 33 7.47 -14.82 -1.53
N GLY A 34 8.27 -13.96 -0.91
CA GLY A 34 9.71 -14.16 -0.78
C GLY A 34 10.51 -12.88 -0.65
N VAL A 35 11.84 -12.98 -0.73
CA VAL A 35 12.74 -11.81 -0.66
C VAL A 35 12.50 -10.87 -1.83
N LEU A 36 12.27 -11.41 -3.03
CA LEU A 36 11.98 -10.63 -4.24
C LEU A 36 10.68 -9.82 -4.10
N GLY A 37 9.57 -10.44 -3.68
CA GLY A 37 8.31 -9.72 -3.50
C GLY A 37 8.41 -8.62 -2.44
N ARG A 38 9.16 -8.84 -1.36
CA ARG A 38 9.46 -7.78 -0.37
C ARG A 38 10.25 -6.64 -0.99
N ALA A 39 11.21 -6.92 -1.88
CA ALA A 39 11.98 -5.90 -2.59
C ALA A 39 11.09 -5.11 -3.57
N GLN A 40 10.20 -5.78 -4.30
CA GLN A 40 9.24 -5.13 -5.19
C GLN A 40 8.24 -4.27 -4.42
N ALA A 41 7.70 -4.76 -3.30
CA ALA A 41 6.76 -4.02 -2.46
C ALA A 41 7.34 -2.69 -1.93
N LYS A 42 8.66 -2.61 -1.71
CA LYS A 42 9.32 -1.37 -1.26
C LYS A 42 9.33 -0.25 -2.31
N LYS A 43 9.19 -0.60 -3.59
CA LYS A 43 9.16 0.36 -4.70
C LYS A 43 7.82 1.09 -4.79
N LEU A 44 6.74 0.49 -4.29
CA LEU A 44 5.42 1.13 -4.24
C LEU A 44 5.42 2.25 -3.19
N LYS A 45 4.97 3.44 -3.60
CA LYS A 45 4.73 4.59 -2.73
C LYS A 45 3.27 5.01 -2.88
N VAL A 46 2.52 4.89 -1.79
CA VAL A 46 1.10 5.27 -1.74
C VAL A 46 0.99 6.52 -0.88
N TYR A 47 0.41 7.57 -1.45
CA TYR A 47 0.19 8.85 -0.78
C TYR A 47 -1.30 9.08 -0.60
N ARG A 48 -1.66 9.75 0.49
CA ARG A 48 -3.01 10.25 0.69
C ARG A 48 -3.15 11.62 0.06
N GLY A 49 -4.22 11.79 -0.71
CA GLY A 49 -4.49 13.02 -1.44
C GLY A 49 -3.74 13.06 -2.77
N GLU A 50 -3.65 14.24 -3.36
CA GLU A 50 -3.18 14.44 -4.74
C GLU A 50 -1.67 14.69 -4.84
N ASN A 51 -1.01 14.99 -3.72
CA ASN A 51 0.39 15.42 -3.70
C ASN A 51 1.35 14.30 -3.31
N HIS A 52 2.55 14.30 -3.93
CA HIS A 52 3.68 13.44 -3.57
C HIS A 52 4.99 14.24 -3.50
N PRO A 53 5.95 13.87 -2.64
CA PRO A 53 7.24 14.56 -2.50
C PRO A 53 8.26 14.22 -3.61
N HIS A 54 7.84 13.56 -4.69
CA HIS A 54 8.74 13.00 -5.72
C HIS A 54 8.94 13.90 -6.94
N GLU A 55 8.84 15.21 -6.78
CA GLU A 55 8.99 16.18 -7.88
C GLU A 55 10.33 16.02 -8.61
N ALA A 56 11.43 15.81 -7.87
CA ALA A 56 12.77 15.64 -8.46
C ALA A 56 12.93 14.38 -9.33
N GLN A 57 12.01 13.42 -9.25
CA GLN A 57 12.06 12.19 -10.04
C GLN A 57 11.35 12.32 -11.39
N ASN A 58 10.68 13.46 -11.66
CA ASN A 58 9.89 13.71 -12.87
C ASN A 58 9.00 12.51 -13.25
N PRO A 59 8.06 12.09 -12.37
CA PRO A 59 7.21 10.95 -12.66
C PRO A 59 6.28 11.23 -13.85
N GLU A 60 6.16 10.24 -14.73
CA GLU A 60 5.21 10.28 -15.85
C GLU A 60 3.84 9.75 -15.43
N VAL A 61 2.78 10.42 -15.89
CA VAL A 61 1.40 10.01 -15.60
C VAL A 61 1.07 8.78 -16.46
N LEU A 62 0.67 7.69 -15.80
CA LEU A 62 0.17 6.49 -16.46
C LEU A 62 -1.36 6.46 -16.41
N GLU A 63 -2.00 6.62 -17.56
CA GLU A 63 -3.45 6.41 -17.69
C GLU A 63 -3.76 4.92 -17.89
N LEU A 64 -4.58 4.35 -17.00
CA LEU A 64 -5.08 2.98 -17.15
C LEU A 64 -6.29 2.98 -18.09
N LYS A 65 -6.13 2.42 -19.29
CA LYS A 65 -7.25 2.16 -20.20
C LYS A 65 -7.87 0.82 -19.80
N TYR A 66 -9.13 0.86 -19.38
CA TYR A 66 -9.95 -0.32 -19.12
C TYR A 66 -10.53 -0.86 -20.42
#